data_AF-A0A2V9P1L6-F1
#
_entry.id   AF-A0A2V9P1L6-F1
#
_cell.length_a   1.000
_cell.length_b   1.000
_cell.length_c   1.000
_cell.angle_alpha   90.00
_cell.angle_beta   90.00
_cell.angle_gamma   90.00
#
_symmetry.space_group_name_H-M   'P 1'
#
loop_
_entity.id
_entity.type
_entity.pdbx_description
1 polymer ?
#
loop_
_entity_poly.entity_id
_entity_poly.type
_entity_poly.pdbx_seq_one_letter_code
_entity_poly.pdbx_strand_id
1 'polypeptide(L)'
;ELKTVAAYHNEDLSSLAKLALASVYRNSNRTKDATDLYKQLTDKPTRTVSKASAEMALAETYQAAGMTADAKKLYEQIQKESPTGPAAQLAAGKLQELK
;
A
#
# COMPACT_ATOMS: atom_id res chain seq x y z
N GLU A 1 -20.02 -13.75 18.14
CA GLU A 1 -18.78 -14.19 18.81
C GLU A 1 -17.89 -15.09 17.93
N LEU A 2 -18.05 -16.42 17.86
CA LEU A 2 -17.05 -17.30 17.19
C LEU A 2 -16.94 -17.12 15.66
N LYS A 3 -18.05 -16.88 14.95
CA LYS A 3 -18.02 -16.61 13.50
C LYS A 3 -17.28 -15.31 13.17
N THR A 4 -17.41 -14.31 14.03
CA THR A 4 -16.73 -13.01 13.87
C THR A 4 -15.22 -13.20 14.01
N VAL A 5 -14.77 -13.94 15.03
CA VAL A 5 -13.34 -14.26 15.24
C VAL A 5 -12.77 -15.09 14.08
N ALA A 6 -13.51 -16.08 13.57
CA ALA A 6 -13.08 -16.87 12.42
C ALA A 6 -13.02 -16.05 11.12
N ALA A 7 -13.97 -15.12 10.92
CA ALA A 7 -13.95 -14.20 9.78
C ALA A 7 -12.74 -13.24 9.85
N TYR A 8 -12.44 -12.68 11.02
CA TYR A 8 -11.28 -11.80 11.22
C TYR A 8 -9.95 -12.50 10.88
N HIS A 9 -9.76 -13.75 11.32
CA HIS A 9 -8.54 -14.51 11.02
C HIS A 9 -8.37 -14.75 9.51
N ASN A 10 -9.47 -14.87 8.75
CA ASN A 10 -9.42 -15.07 7.31
C ASN A 10 -9.14 -13.76 6.55
N GLU A 11 -9.70 -12.63 6.98
CA GLU A 11 -9.53 -11.33 6.33
C GLU A 11 -8.11 -10.75 6.53
N ASP A 12 -7.56 -10.82 7.73
CA ASP A 12 -6.20 -10.37 8.04
C ASP A 12 -5.16 -11.22 7.27
N LEU A 13 -5.36 -12.55 7.20
CA LEU A 13 -4.50 -13.46 6.44
C LEU A 13 -4.62 -13.23 4.92
N SER A 14 -5.85 -13.06 4.42
CA SER A 14 -6.11 -12.74 3.02
C SER A 14 -5.44 -11.43 2.61
N SER A 15 -5.48 -10.41 3.47
CA SER A 15 -4.85 -9.12 3.23
C SER A 15 -3.33 -9.22 3.15
N LEU A 16 -2.71 -9.97 4.05
CA LEU A 16 -1.27 -10.25 3.98
C LEU A 16 -0.89 -11.02 2.72
N ALA A 17 -1.69 -12.03 2.33
CA ALA A 17 -1.44 -12.79 1.10
C ALA A 17 -1.54 -11.90 -0.15
N LYS A 18 -2.53 -11.01 -0.21
CA LYS A 18 -2.67 -10.02 -1.30
C LYS A 18 -1.50 -9.04 -1.33
N LEU A 19 -1.05 -8.56 -0.17
CA LEU A 19 0.10 -7.66 -0.07
C LEU A 19 1.38 -8.33 -0.59
N ALA A 20 1.63 -9.57 -0.18
CA ALA A 20 2.76 -10.35 -0.67
C ALA A 20 2.68 -10.62 -2.17
N LEU A 21 1.50 -10.99 -2.68
CA LEU A 21 1.27 -11.23 -4.11
C LEU A 21 1.50 -9.95 -4.94
N ALA A 22 1.00 -8.80 -4.46
CA ALA A 22 1.21 -7.51 -5.11
C ALA A 22 2.70 -7.14 -5.19
N SER A 23 3.46 -7.43 -4.14
CA SER A 23 4.92 -7.25 -4.14
C SER A 23 5.63 -8.13 -5.17
N VAL A 24 5.21 -9.40 -5.29
CA VAL A 24 5.72 -10.30 -6.34
C VAL A 24 5.40 -9.77 -7.74
N TYR A 25 4.18 -9.27 -7.97
CA TYR A 25 3.80 -8.67 -9.25
C TYR A 25 4.60 -7.42 -9.58
N ARG A 26 4.83 -6.54 -8.60
CA ARG A 26 5.71 -5.36 -8.76
C ARG A 26 7.10 -5.78 -9.23
N ASN A 27 7.71 -6.75 -8.56
CA ASN A 27 9.05 -7.24 -8.89
C ASN A 27 9.11 -7.96 -10.24
N SER A 28 7.98 -8.44 -10.74
CA SER A 28 7.85 -9.11 -12.04
C SER A 28 7.46 -8.15 -13.18
N ASN A 29 7.54 -6.83 -12.97
CA ASN A 29 7.06 -5.78 -13.89
C ASN A 29 5.56 -5.87 -14.24
N ARG A 30 4.77 -6.59 -13.45
CA ARG A 30 3.31 -6.67 -13.58
C ARG A 30 2.65 -5.54 -12.79
N THR A 31 2.99 -4.31 -13.14
CA THR A 31 2.58 -3.09 -12.40
C THR A 31 1.06 -3.00 -12.26
N LYS A 32 0.30 -3.29 -13.31
CA LYS A 32 -1.16 -3.20 -13.29
C LYS A 32 -1.79 -4.14 -12.23
N ASP A 33 -1.36 -5.40 -12.22
CA ASP A 33 -1.88 -6.40 -11.27
C ASP A 33 -1.48 -6.05 -9.82
N ALA A 34 -0.26 -5.55 -9.63
CA ALA A 34 0.18 -5.05 -8.33
C ALA A 34 -0.67 -3.87 -7.86
N THR A 35 -0.89 -2.87 -8.73
CA THR A 35 -1.72 -1.70 -8.45
C THR A 35 -3.14 -2.08 -8.06
N ASP A 36 -3.78 -3.00 -8.79
CA ASP A 36 -5.15 -3.43 -8.50
C ASP A 36 -5.26 -4.14 -7.15
N LEU A 37 -4.26 -4.93 -6.77
CA LEU A 37 -4.21 -5.57 -5.44
C LEU A 37 -3.99 -4.55 -4.33
N TYR A 38 -3.07 -3.59 -4.49
CA TYR A 38 -2.86 -2.55 -3.47
C TYR A 38 -4.10 -1.67 -3.31
N LYS A 39 -4.80 -1.32 -4.39
CA LYS A 39 -6.07 -0.58 -4.31
C LYS A 39 -7.12 -1.33 -3.50
N GLN A 40 -7.27 -2.65 -3.72
CA GLN A 40 -8.18 -3.45 -2.90
C GLN A 40 -7.83 -3.43 -1.41
N LEU A 41 -6.54 -3.38 -1.07
CA LEU A 41 -6.07 -3.28 0.31
C LEU A 41 -6.28 -1.88 0.90
N THR A 42 -6.17 -0.83 0.10
CA THR A 42 -6.51 0.54 0.48
C THR A 42 -8.01 0.72 0.71
N ASP A 43 -8.85 0.10 -0.13
CA ASP A 43 -10.31 0.17 -0.05
C ASP A 43 -10.86 -0.64 1.14
N LYS A 44 -10.18 -1.73 1.50
CA LYS A 44 -10.52 -2.61 2.63
C LYS A 44 -9.31 -2.85 3.53
N PRO A 45 -8.89 -1.85 4.31
CA PRO A 45 -7.78 -1.99 5.22
C PRO A 45 -8.15 -2.95 6.36
N THR A 46 -7.17 -3.68 6.85
CA THR A 46 -7.30 -4.66 7.94
C THR A 46 -6.33 -4.34 9.06
N ARG A 47 -6.32 -5.12 10.16
CA ARG A 47 -5.38 -4.85 11.27
C ARG A 47 -3.95 -5.14 10.86
N THR A 48 -3.75 -6.16 10.02
CA THR A 48 -2.42 -6.54 9.53
C THR A 48 -1.93 -5.65 8.40
N VAL A 49 -2.83 -5.17 7.54
CA VAL A 49 -2.49 -4.27 6.43
C VAL A 49 -3.30 -2.98 6.57
N SER A 50 -2.65 -1.97 7.14
CA SER A 50 -3.25 -0.64 7.25
C SER A 50 -3.37 0.04 5.89
N LYS A 51 -4.32 0.97 5.77
CA LYS A 51 -4.50 1.81 4.57
C LYS A 51 -3.20 2.50 4.17
N ALA A 52 -2.51 3.12 5.12
CA ALA A 52 -1.24 3.79 4.90
C ALA A 52 -0.14 2.84 4.40
N SER A 53 -0.09 1.61 4.91
CA SER A 53 0.85 0.58 4.44
C SER A 53 0.58 0.17 2.99
N ALA A 54 -0.70 0.00 2.63
CA ALA A 54 -1.11 -0.33 1.27
C ALA A 54 -0.83 0.83 0.29
N GLU A 55 -1.12 2.07 0.70
CA GLU A 55 -0.82 3.27 -0.10
C GLU A 55 0.68 3.47 -0.29
N MET A 56 1.50 3.29 0.75
CA MET A 56 2.97 3.33 0.62
C MET A 56 3.48 2.34 -0.43
N ALA A 57 3.01 1.08 -0.37
CA ALA A 57 3.43 0.06 -1.31
C ALA A 57 2.93 0.32 -2.75
N LEU A 58 1.76 0.95 -2.89
CA LEU A 58 1.25 1.42 -4.18
C LEU A 58 2.11 2.55 -4.76
N ALA A 59 2.53 3.52 -3.93
CA ALA A 59 3.41 4.60 -4.33
C ALA A 59 4.77 4.09 -4.82
N GLU A 60 5.36 3.12 -4.09
CA GLU A 60 6.58 2.43 -4.51
C GLU A 60 6.41 1.69 -5.84
N THR A 61 5.24 1.10 -6.07
CA THR A 61 4.92 0.40 -7.32
C THR A 61 4.87 1.38 -8.51
N TYR A 62 4.23 2.54 -8.32
CA TYR A 62 4.24 3.60 -9.33
C TYR A 62 5.64 4.14 -9.60
N GLN A 63 6.45 4.34 -8.56
CA GLN A 63 7.84 4.77 -8.70
C GLN A 63 8.66 3.75 -9.50
N ALA A 64 8.57 2.46 -9.18
CA ALA A 64 9.27 1.40 -9.89
C ALA A 64 8.86 1.29 -11.37
N ALA A 65 7.61 1.65 -11.68
CA ALA A 65 7.09 1.67 -13.04
C ALA A 65 7.36 2.98 -13.81
N GLY A 66 8.10 3.93 -13.21
CA GLY A 66 8.38 5.24 -13.81
C GLY A 66 7.19 6.21 -13.80
N MET A 67 6.10 5.90 -13.09
CA MET A 67 4.92 6.74 -12.93
C MET A 67 5.13 7.76 -11.79
N THR A 68 6.19 8.58 -11.91
CA THR A 68 6.65 9.51 -10.86
C THR A 68 5.56 10.48 -10.40
N ALA A 69 4.70 10.95 -11.32
CA ALA A 69 3.62 11.87 -10.99
C ALA A 69 2.55 11.24 -10.07
N ASP A 70 2.19 9.98 -10.32
CA ASP A 70 1.20 9.26 -9.51
C ASP A 70 1.79 8.82 -8.17
N ALA A 71 3.07 8.39 -8.16
CA ALA A 71 3.80 8.12 -6.92
C ALA A 71 3.84 9.35 -6.01
N LYS A 72 4.19 10.52 -6.57
CA LYS A 72 4.25 11.80 -5.85
C LYS A 72 2.90 12.16 -5.21
N LYS A 73 1.81 12.09 -5.97
CA LYS A 73 0.46 12.36 -5.46
C LYS A 73 0.11 11.46 -4.27
N LEU A 74 0.45 10.18 -4.34
CA LEU A 74 0.18 9.25 -3.26
C LEU A 74 1.01 9.57 -2.00
N TYR A 75 2.31 9.84 -2.15
CA TYR A 75 3.14 10.20 -1.01
C TYR A 75 2.68 11.50 -0.34
N GLU A 76 2.23 12.50 -1.11
CA GLU A 76 1.62 13.72 -0.58
C GLU A 76 0.31 13.43 0.16
N GLN A 77 -0.50 12.49 -0.33
CA GLN A 77 -1.73 12.07 0.35
C GLN A 77 -1.43 11.40 1.70
N ILE A 78 -0.45 10.50 1.74
CA ILE A 78 -0.01 9.82 2.99
C ILE A 78 0.46 10.83 4.03
N GLN A 79 1.19 11.88 3.61
CA GLN A 79 1.56 12.98 4.51
C GLN A 79 0.36 13.76 5.04
N LYS A 80 -0.64 14.03 4.20
CA LYS A 80 -1.85 14.74 4.61
C LYS A 80 -2.69 13.92 5.58
N GLU A 81 -2.80 12.61 5.35
CA GLU A 81 -3.62 11.71 6.18
C GLU A 81 -2.93 11.35 7.52
N SER A 82 -1.60 11.37 7.59
CA SER A 82 -0.86 11.00 8.82
C SER A 82 0.43 11.80 9.01
N PRO A 83 0.37 13.14 9.16
CA PRO A 83 1.53 14.04 9.08
C PRO A 83 2.64 13.78 10.10
N THR A 84 2.32 13.15 11.23
CA THR A 84 3.27 12.82 12.31
C THR A 84 3.60 11.33 12.41
N GLY A 85 3.04 10.50 11.52
CA GLY A 85 3.24 9.06 11.54
C GLY A 85 4.54 8.62 10.86
N PRO A 86 5.06 7.42 11.19
CA PRO A 86 6.22 6.84 10.50
C PRO A 86 6.05 6.76 8.98
N ALA A 87 4.82 6.51 8.51
CA ALA A 87 4.48 6.49 7.09
C ALA A 87 4.67 7.85 6.41
N ALA A 88 4.35 8.97 7.07
CA ALA A 88 4.57 10.29 6.50
C ALA A 88 6.04 10.70 6.44
N GLN A 89 6.85 10.27 7.42
CA GLN A 89 8.30 10.47 7.39
C GLN A 89 8.94 9.71 6.24
N LEU A 90 8.54 8.44 6.04
CA LEU A 90 8.97 7.65 4.89
C LEU A 90 8.51 8.27 3.56
N ALA A 91 7.25 8.70 3.48
CA ALA A 91 6.72 9.41 2.31
C ALA A 91 7.48 10.71 2.03
N ALA A 92 7.91 11.45 3.05
CA ALA A 92 8.73 12.64 2.90
C ALA A 92 10.10 12.33 2.29
N GLY A 93 10.77 11.28 2.76
CA GLY A 93 12.03 10.81 2.18
C GLY A 93 11.85 10.42 0.71
N LYS A 94 10.80 9.67 0.39
CA LYS A 94 10.51 9.27 -0.99
C LYS A 94 10.18 10.46 -1.90
N LEU A 95 9.44 11.45 -1.41
CA LEU A 95 9.18 12.68 -2.17
C LEU A 95 10.45 13.48 -2.49
N GLN A 96 11.48 13.40 -1.64
CA GLN A 96 12.76 14.03 -1.92
C GLN A 96 13.56 13.25 -2.98
N GLU A 97 13.48 11.92 -2.99
CA GLU A 97 14.09 11.07 -4.03
C GLU A 97 13.44 11.25 -5.41
N LEU A 98 12.17 11.67 -5.46
CA LEU A 98 11.40 11.88 -6.69
C LEU A 98 11.51 13.30 -7.29
N LYS A 99 12.34 14.18 -6.72
CA LYS A 99 12.60 15.54 -7.24
C LYS A 99 13.66 15.53 -8.33
#